data_AF-A0A415EMD4-F1
#
_entry.id   AF-A0A415EMD4-F1
#
_cell.length_a   1.000
_cell.length_b   1.000
_cell.length_c   1.000
_cell.angle_alpha   90.00
_cell.angle_beta   90.00
_cell.angle_gamma   90.00
#
_symmetry.space_group_name_H-M   'P 1'
#
loop_
_entity.id
_entity.type
_entity.pdbx_description
1 polymer ?
#
loop_
_entity_poly.entity_id
_entity_poly.type
_entity_poly.pdbx_seq_one_letter_code
_entity_poly.pdbx_strand_id
1 'polypeptide(L)'
;MKALKNRKDIHKFAKKYLILYKDPMTPIDVVEESVFGEECTALGFKADQGKGFSKAYSKGAYQDWETLEQVIFQIEDPLLLGSGIYSRWLQVTEHSLSEYVLDDKNLPWFLLALKRLKQLTKKEEKLAQAMQEKSA
;
A
#
# COMPACT_ATOMS: atom_id res chain seq x y z
N MET A 1 18.12 6.37 16.68
CA MET A 1 17.17 5.38 16.13
C MET A 1 16.06 6.12 15.40
N LYS A 2 15.93 5.98 14.08
CA LYS A 2 14.77 6.52 13.35
C LYS A 2 13.56 5.68 13.79
N ALA A 3 12.71 6.23 14.65
CA ALA A 3 11.44 5.60 14.96
C ALA A 3 10.74 5.29 13.62
N LEU A 4 10.37 4.04 13.39
CA LEU A 4 9.41 3.65 12.36
C LEU A 4 8.18 4.55 12.57
N LYS A 5 8.05 5.64 11.79
CA LYS A 5 6.92 6.56 11.94
C LYS A 5 5.65 5.73 11.72
N ASN A 6 4.90 5.71 12.82
CA ASN A 6 3.87 4.82 13.31
C ASN A 6 3.36 3.69 12.38
N ARG A 7 3.89 2.47 12.54
CA ARG A 7 3.33 1.25 11.90
C ARG A 7 1.83 1.06 12.15
N LYS A 8 1.31 1.54 13.28
CA LYS A 8 -0.13 1.56 13.56
C LYS A 8 -0.90 2.43 12.57
N ASP A 9 -0.33 3.57 12.16
CA ASP A 9 -0.98 4.46 11.21
C ASP A 9 -0.89 3.89 9.79
N ILE A 10 0.23 3.26 9.42
CA ILE A 10 0.31 2.46 8.17
C ILE A 10 -0.72 1.32 8.18
N HIS A 11 -0.90 0.65 9.33
CA HIS A 11 -1.91 -0.40 9.46
C HIS A 11 -3.34 0.13 9.27
N LYS A 12 -3.66 1.27 9.91
CA LYS A 12 -4.96 1.93 9.77
C LYS A 12 -5.22 2.36 8.33
N PHE A 13 -4.23 2.98 7.68
CA PHE A 13 -4.26 3.34 6.27
C PHE A 13 -4.56 2.12 5.39
N ALA A 14 -3.77 1.05 5.54
CA ALA A 14 -3.94 -0.17 4.76
C ALA A 14 -5.32 -0.81 5.00
N LYS A 15 -5.83 -0.78 6.24
CA LYS A 15 -7.16 -1.28 6.57
C LYS A 15 -8.28 -0.42 5.96
N LYS A 16 -8.19 0.91 6.07
CA LYS A 16 -9.15 1.88 5.52
C LYS A 16 -9.31 1.66 4.01
N TYR A 17 -8.22 1.76 3.25
CA TYR A 17 -8.31 1.64 1.80
C TYR A 17 -8.60 0.22 1.33
N LEU A 18 -8.20 -0.82 2.06
CA LEU A 18 -8.64 -2.17 1.73
C LEU A 18 -10.16 -2.37 1.89
N ILE A 19 -10.82 -1.63 2.79
CA ILE A 19 -12.28 -1.66 2.91
C ILE A 19 -12.90 -0.90 1.74
N LEU A 20 -12.44 0.32 1.48
CA LEU A 20 -12.94 1.16 0.38
C LEU A 20 -12.82 0.46 -0.98
N TYR A 21 -11.65 -0.05 -1.32
CA TYR A 21 -11.41 -0.71 -2.62
C TYR A 21 -12.18 -2.03 -2.77
N LYS A 22 -12.62 -2.67 -1.69
CA LYS A 22 -13.41 -3.92 -1.76
C LYS A 22 -14.90 -3.70 -1.88
N ASP A 23 -15.37 -2.53 -1.47
CA ASP A 23 -16.78 -2.22 -1.47
C ASP A 23 -17.18 -1.74 -2.88
N PRO A 24 -18.01 -2.50 -3.62
CA PRO A 24 -18.45 -2.13 -4.97
C PRO A 24 -19.29 -0.85 -4.99
N MET A 25 -19.76 -0.39 -3.83
CA MET A 25 -20.51 0.87 -3.69
C MET A 25 -19.59 2.07 -3.41
N THR A 26 -18.28 1.88 -3.24
CA THR A 26 -17.36 2.99 -3.02
C THR A 26 -17.29 3.88 -4.26
N PRO A 27 -17.60 5.18 -4.12
CA PRO A 27 -17.42 6.14 -5.19
C PRO A 27 -15.94 6.30 -5.57
N ILE A 28 -15.68 6.52 -6.86
CA ILE A 28 -14.32 6.54 -7.42
C ILE A 28 -13.49 7.73 -6.94
N ASP A 29 -14.16 8.87 -6.76
CA ASP A 29 -13.61 10.09 -6.17
C ASP A 29 -13.05 9.84 -4.76
N VAL A 30 -13.76 9.09 -3.91
CA VAL A 30 -13.30 8.79 -2.54
C VAL A 30 -11.94 8.08 -2.49
N VAL A 31 -11.61 7.29 -3.52
CA VAL A 31 -10.34 6.55 -3.60
C VAL A 31 -9.28 7.21 -4.48
N GLU A 32 -9.66 8.25 -5.24
CA GLU A 32 -8.78 9.05 -6.11
C GLU A 32 -8.63 10.52 -5.65
N GLU A 33 -9.28 10.89 -4.56
CA GLU A 33 -9.15 12.20 -3.92
C GLU A 33 -7.72 12.48 -3.43
N SER A 34 -7.37 13.78 -3.37
CA SER A 34 -6.05 14.24 -2.91
C SER A 34 -5.70 13.72 -1.51
N VAL A 35 -6.72 13.46 -0.67
CA VAL A 35 -6.58 12.91 0.67
C VAL A 35 -5.78 11.60 0.70
N PHE A 36 -5.88 10.76 -0.35
CA PHE A 36 -5.07 9.54 -0.44
C PHE A 36 -3.57 9.88 -0.54
N GLY A 37 -3.21 10.81 -1.43
CA GLY A 37 -1.84 11.26 -1.63
C GLY A 37 -1.26 12.00 -0.43
N GLU A 38 -2.10 12.81 0.24
CA GLU A 38 -1.77 13.49 1.49
C GLU A 38 -1.47 12.49 2.62
N GLU A 39 -2.33 11.48 2.81
CA GLU A 39 -2.12 10.40 3.79
C GLU A 39 -0.85 9.59 3.45
N CYS A 40 -0.61 9.26 2.17
CA CYS A 40 0.63 8.61 1.73
C CYS A 40 1.88 9.42 2.10
N THR A 41 1.84 10.74 1.83
CA THR A 41 2.94 11.66 2.13
C THR A 41 3.17 11.77 3.64
N ALA A 42 2.10 11.87 4.43
CA ALA A 42 2.18 11.93 5.90
C ALA A 42 2.78 10.66 6.52
N LEU A 43 2.53 9.49 5.92
CA LEU A 43 3.12 8.20 6.30
C LEU A 43 4.58 8.04 5.83
N GLY A 44 5.10 8.98 5.03
CA GLY A 44 6.47 8.97 4.53
C GLY A 44 6.69 8.06 3.33
N PHE A 45 5.63 7.66 2.62
CA PHE A 45 5.75 6.97 1.35
C PHE A 45 6.32 7.89 0.27
N LYS A 46 7.09 7.31 -0.65
CA LYS A 46 7.73 8.06 -1.73
C LYS A 46 6.99 7.82 -3.04
N ALA A 47 6.66 8.91 -3.73
CA ALA A 47 6.25 8.92 -5.13
C ALA A 47 7.50 8.83 -6.03
N ASP A 48 8.12 7.65 -6.10
CA ASP A 48 9.35 7.45 -6.87
C ASP A 48 9.10 6.79 -8.24
N GLN A 49 7.86 6.87 -8.72
CA GLN A 49 7.40 6.25 -9.98
C GLN A 49 7.66 4.72 -9.99
N GLY A 50 7.63 4.09 -8.81
CA GLY A 50 7.85 2.66 -8.66
C GLY A 50 9.32 2.22 -8.80
N LYS A 51 10.28 3.16 -8.81
CA LYS A 51 11.71 2.85 -8.98
C LYS A 51 12.24 1.97 -7.86
N GLY A 52 11.94 2.30 -6.60
CA GLY A 52 12.36 1.52 -5.44
C GLY A 52 11.76 0.11 -5.45
N PHE A 53 10.45 0.02 -5.71
CA PHE A 53 9.74 -1.26 -5.80
C PHE A 53 10.31 -2.13 -6.91
N SER A 54 10.44 -1.58 -8.13
CA SER A 54 10.89 -2.32 -9.31
C SER A 54 12.33 -2.82 -9.17
N LYS A 55 13.18 -2.04 -8.50
CA LYS A 55 14.56 -2.43 -8.20
C LYS A 55 14.65 -3.60 -7.22
N ALA A 56 13.74 -3.64 -6.24
CA ALA A 56 13.75 -4.66 -5.20
C ALA A 56 13.10 -5.98 -5.64
N TYR A 57 12.06 -5.92 -6.48
CA TYR A 57 11.28 -7.10 -6.88
C TYR A 57 11.33 -7.31 -8.38
N SER A 58 10.58 -6.52 -9.16
CA SER A 58 10.70 -6.45 -10.62
C SER A 58 9.80 -5.35 -11.17
N LYS A 59 10.10 -4.89 -12.39
CA LYS A 59 9.19 -4.00 -13.14
C LYS A 59 7.86 -4.68 -13.44
N GLY A 60 7.88 -5.99 -13.75
CA GLY A 60 6.65 -6.76 -14.01
C GLY A 60 5.72 -6.76 -12.80
N ALA A 61 6.23 -7.04 -11.60
CA ALA A 61 5.44 -7.00 -10.37
C ALA A 61 4.91 -5.59 -10.04
N TYR A 62 5.59 -4.53 -10.49
CA TYR A 62 5.09 -3.18 -10.34
C TYR A 62 3.94 -2.85 -11.29
N GLN A 63 3.90 -3.44 -12.48
CA GLN A 63 2.95 -3.10 -13.56
C GLN A 63 1.75 -4.05 -13.63
N ASP A 64 1.93 -5.31 -13.25
CA ASP A 64 0.96 -6.37 -13.45
C ASP A 64 0.64 -7.09 -12.14
N TRP A 65 -0.64 -7.38 -11.91
CA TRP A 65 -1.11 -7.98 -10.66
C TRP A 65 -0.80 -9.46 -10.56
N GLU A 66 -0.78 -10.20 -11.69
CA GLU A 66 -0.43 -11.62 -11.71
C GLU A 66 1.04 -11.80 -11.34
N THR A 67 1.90 -10.95 -11.89
CA THR A 67 3.33 -10.91 -11.55
C THR A 67 3.55 -10.46 -10.11
N LEU A 68 2.75 -9.50 -9.60
CA LEU A 68 2.79 -9.11 -8.19
C LEU A 68 2.44 -10.30 -7.28
N GLU A 69 1.40 -11.06 -7.61
CA GLU A 69 0.92 -12.18 -6.80
C GLU A 69 2.01 -13.22 -6.55
N GLN A 70 2.87 -13.47 -7.54
CA GLN A 70 3.99 -14.41 -7.43
C GLN A 70 5.05 -13.99 -6.39
N VAL A 71 5.21 -12.68 -6.16
CA VAL A 71 6.27 -12.13 -5.29
C VAL A 71 5.73 -11.48 -4.02
N ILE A 72 4.40 -11.30 -3.87
CA ILE A 72 3.78 -10.53 -2.79
C ILE A 72 4.19 -10.98 -1.39
N PHE A 73 4.39 -12.30 -1.20
CA PHE A 73 4.79 -12.87 0.08
C PHE A 73 6.27 -12.65 0.43
N GLN A 74 7.10 -12.34 -0.56
CA GLN A 74 8.51 -12.01 -0.41
C GLN A 74 8.71 -10.54 0.00
N ILE A 75 7.64 -9.72 -0.08
CA ILE A 75 7.71 -8.31 0.29
C ILE A 75 7.66 -8.16 1.80
N GLU A 76 8.74 -7.70 2.42
CA GLU A 76 8.87 -7.57 3.88
C GLU A 76 8.92 -6.12 4.38
N ASP A 77 9.33 -5.18 3.52
CA ASP A 77 9.43 -3.76 3.89
C ASP A 77 8.10 -3.02 3.65
N PRO A 78 7.38 -2.62 4.71
CA PRO A 78 6.10 -1.92 4.58
C PRO A 78 6.24 -0.51 4.00
N LEU A 79 7.37 0.18 4.20
CA LEU A 79 7.59 1.51 3.62
C LEU A 79 7.86 1.43 2.13
N LEU A 80 8.61 0.40 1.70
CA LEU A 80 8.83 0.13 0.29
C LEU A 80 7.51 -0.22 -0.42
N LEU A 81 6.71 -1.12 0.17
CA LEU A 81 5.40 -1.48 -0.37
C LEU A 81 4.44 -0.29 -0.41
N GLY A 82 4.38 0.51 0.66
CA GLY A 82 3.57 1.73 0.70
C GLY A 82 4.00 2.77 -0.36
N SER A 83 5.31 2.91 -0.60
CA SER A 83 5.83 3.77 -1.69
C SER A 83 5.45 3.25 -3.08
N GLY A 84 5.44 1.92 -3.27
CA GLY A 84 4.93 1.30 -4.48
C GLY A 84 3.44 1.58 -4.71
N ILE A 85 2.63 1.47 -3.66
CA ILE A 85 1.20 1.80 -3.69
C ILE A 85 0.99 3.27 -4.07
N TYR A 86 1.70 4.18 -3.41
CA TYR A 86 1.57 5.62 -3.68
C TYR A 86 1.97 5.97 -5.12
N SER A 87 3.11 5.43 -5.58
CA SER A 87 3.57 5.67 -6.95
C SER A 87 2.61 5.15 -8.01
N ARG A 88 2.04 3.96 -7.80
CA ARG A 88 1.07 3.38 -8.75
C ARG A 88 -0.25 4.15 -8.73
N TRP A 89 -0.71 4.56 -7.56
CA TRP A 89 -1.89 5.41 -7.43
C TRP A 89 -1.73 6.71 -8.22
N LEU A 90 -0.64 7.44 -8.01
CA LEU A 90 -0.34 8.67 -8.75
C LEU A 90 -0.33 8.42 -10.26
N GLN A 91 0.33 7.34 -10.69
CA GLN A 91 0.40 7.01 -12.11
C GLN A 91 -1.00 6.81 -12.72
N VAL A 92 -1.91 6.10 -12.03
CA VAL A 92 -3.27 5.87 -12.52
C VAL A 92 -4.09 7.16 -12.49
N THR A 93 -4.06 7.90 -11.38
CA THR A 93 -4.89 9.11 -11.22
C THR A 93 -4.41 10.30 -12.06
N GLU A 94 -3.11 10.42 -12.32
CA GLU A 94 -2.56 11.46 -13.21
C GLU A 94 -2.92 11.21 -14.68
N HIS A 95 -3.15 9.95 -15.07
CA HIS A 95 -3.54 9.57 -16.43
C HIS A 95 -5.04 9.18 -16.52
N SER A 96 -5.86 9.65 -15.57
CA SER A 96 -7.27 9.26 -15.34
C SER A 96 -8.26 9.53 -16.49
N LEU A 97 -7.79 10.01 -17.64
CA LEU A 97 -8.64 10.16 -18.83
C LEU A 97 -9.17 8.81 -19.36
N SER A 98 -8.57 7.68 -18.97
CA SER A 98 -9.03 6.35 -19.39
C SER A 98 -8.77 5.21 -18.40
N GLU A 99 -8.24 5.49 -17.21
CA GLU A 99 -7.93 4.46 -16.22
C GLU A 99 -8.30 4.93 -14.83
N TYR A 100 -8.88 4.04 -14.04
CA TYR A 100 -9.18 4.28 -12.64
C TYR A 100 -8.56 3.21 -11.74
N VAL A 101 -8.38 3.57 -10.47
CA VAL A 101 -7.81 2.66 -9.45
C VAL A 101 -8.73 1.46 -9.18
N LEU A 102 -10.04 1.60 -9.47
CA LEU A 102 -11.07 0.57 -9.32
C LEU A 102 -11.30 -0.26 -10.59
N ASP A 103 -10.62 0.02 -11.70
CA ASP A 103 -10.74 -0.77 -12.93
C ASP A 103 -10.27 -2.22 -12.71
N ASP A 104 -10.84 -3.17 -13.46
CA ASP A 104 -10.51 -4.60 -13.39
C ASP A 104 -9.01 -4.91 -13.52
N LYS A 105 -8.26 -4.07 -14.25
CA LYS A 105 -6.81 -4.21 -14.41
C LYS A 105 -5.98 -3.70 -13.23
N ASN A 106 -6.51 -2.75 -12.46
CA ASN A 106 -5.79 -2.03 -11.41
C ASN A 106 -6.18 -2.51 -10.01
N LEU A 107 -7.49 -2.74 -9.81
CA LEU A 107 -8.06 -3.12 -8.53
C LEU A 107 -7.38 -4.35 -7.92
N PRO A 108 -7.13 -5.47 -8.66
CA PRO A 108 -6.46 -6.64 -8.09
C PRO A 108 -5.07 -6.31 -7.53
N TRP A 109 -4.30 -5.46 -8.21
CA TRP A 109 -2.97 -5.05 -7.76
C TRP A 109 -3.05 -4.29 -6.43
N PHE A 110 -3.95 -3.28 -6.34
CA PHE A 110 -4.12 -2.50 -5.11
C PHE A 110 -4.62 -3.37 -3.95
N LEU A 111 -5.55 -4.28 -4.21
CA LEU A 111 -6.06 -5.20 -3.18
C LEU A 111 -4.96 -6.13 -2.65
N LEU A 112 -4.11 -6.70 -3.52
CA LEU A 112 -2.98 -7.53 -3.12
C LEU A 112 -1.98 -6.73 -2.28
N ALA A 113 -1.59 -5.55 -2.75
CA ALA A 113 -0.63 -4.69 -2.09
C ALA A 113 -1.12 -4.20 -0.71
N LEU A 114 -2.35 -3.67 -0.63
CA LEU A 114 -2.97 -3.21 0.63
C LEU A 114 -3.16 -4.36 1.62
N LYS A 115 -3.58 -5.54 1.14
CA LYS A 115 -3.71 -6.73 1.99
C LYS A 115 -2.36 -7.13 2.58
N ARG A 116 -1.30 -7.13 1.79
CA ARG A 116 0.06 -7.43 2.26
C ARG A 116 0.57 -6.37 3.23
N LEU A 117 0.39 -5.08 2.93
CA LEU A 117 0.79 -3.98 3.80
C LEU A 117 0.11 -4.08 5.18
N LYS A 118 -1.18 -4.42 5.21
CA LYS A 118 -1.93 -4.68 6.44
C LYS A 118 -1.35 -5.86 7.22
N GLN A 119 -0.94 -6.94 6.54
CA GLN A 119 -0.36 -8.12 7.19
C GLN A 119 1.00 -7.82 7.83
N LEU A 120 1.89 -7.14 7.10
CA LEU A 120 3.22 -6.75 7.57
C LEU A 120 3.13 -5.91 8.85
N THR A 121 2.26 -4.91 8.83
CA THR A 121 2.09 -3.99 9.95
C THR A 121 1.35 -4.60 11.15
N LYS A 122 0.48 -5.60 10.94
CA LYS A 122 -0.18 -6.34 12.03
C LYS A 122 0.76 -7.28 12.78
N LYS A 123 1.64 -7.99 12.06
CA LYS A 123 2.55 -8.99 12.65
C LYS A 123 3.46 -8.36 13.70
N GLU A 124 3.90 -7.14 13.44
CA GLU A 124 4.84 -6.43 14.32
C GLU A 124 4.15 -5.69 15.47
N GLU A 125 2.87 -5.30 15.32
CA GLU A 125 2.08 -4.78 16.44
C GLU A 125 1.91 -5.83 17.55
N LYS A 126 1.62 -7.09 17.17
CA LYS A 126 1.56 -8.21 18.12
C LYS A 126 2.90 -8.48 18.82
N LEU A 127 4.02 -8.37 18.09
CA LEU A 127 5.35 -8.54 18.67
C LEU A 127 5.67 -7.42 19.66
N ALA A 128 5.34 -6.17 19.32
CA ALA A 128 5.57 -5.03 20.21
C ALA A 128 4.74 -5.12 21.50
N GLN A 129 3.47 -5.54 21.41
CA GLN A 129 2.61 -5.77 22.58
C GLN A 129 3.15 -6.89 23.48
N ALA A 130 3.52 -8.03 22.89
CA ALA A 130 4.08 -9.15 23.65
C ALA A 130 5.44 -8.82 24.32
N MET A 131 6.22 -7.90 23.77
CA MET A 131 7.46 -7.42 24.39
C MET A 131 7.19 -6.48 25.56
N GLN A 132 6.14 -5.64 25.49
CA GLN A 132 5.74 -4.75 26.59
C GLN A 132 5.16 -5.52 27.78
N GLU A 133 4.35 -6.55 27.53
CA GLU A 133 3.77 -7.41 28.57
C GLU A 133 4.80 -8.28 29.31
N LYS A 134 5.94 -8.59 28.68
CA LYS A 134 7.03 -9.37 29.30
C LYS A 134 8.02 -8.53 30.09
N SER A 135 7.93 -7.21 29.99
CA SER A 135 8.80 -6.25 30.70
C SER A 135 8.06 -5.48 31.79
N ALA A 136 6.77 -5.79 32.01
CA ALA A 136 5.93 -5.30 33.10
C ALA A 136 5.75 -6.42 34.14
#